data_AF-A0A830HPC8-F1
#
_entry.id   AF-A0A830HPC8-F1
#
_cell.length_a   1.000
_cell.length_b   1.000
_cell.length_c   1.000
_cell.angle_alpha   90.00
_cell.angle_beta   90.00
_cell.angle_gamma   90.00
#
_symmetry.space_group_name_H-M   'P 1'
#
loop_
_entity.id
_entity.type
_entity.pdbx_description
1 polymer ?
#
loop_
_entity_poly.entity_id
_entity_poly.type
_entity_poly.pdbx_seq_one_letter_code
_entity_poly.pdbx_strand_id
1 'polypeptide(L)'
;MATCAQPVRPSFRCAAAYNARRARGFPPARRRCSAATAAAASDEETASHSDVDRANLEAAATARLQALMPGHDAHAMVERCPELLDVSPRAFATRLMQLQTLLPGLDVLDVAAAQPRLLTLPDVADVVSESISKLESLCPDDYCPADALGIVEENPELLLRLQHFNANDDFSRLPMDVQNMLVVGGGGGGAGWKSWQDDDVF
;
A
#
# COMPACT_ATOMS: atom_id res chain seq x y z
N MET A 1 28.53 -26.83 -52.27
CA MET A 1 27.22 -26.43 -51.71
C MET A 1 27.34 -24.94 -51.41
N ALA A 2 26.98 -24.01 -52.30
CA ALA A 2 25.60 -23.58 -52.65
C ALA A 2 24.76 -23.42 -51.37
N THR A 3 24.15 -22.31 -50.97
CA THR A 3 23.90 -20.96 -51.53
C THR A 3 23.20 -20.16 -50.41
N CYS A 4 23.32 -18.83 -50.44
CA CYS A 4 22.30 -17.82 -50.06
C CYS A 4 21.47 -17.97 -48.77
N ALA A 5 21.53 -16.97 -47.89
CA ALA A 5 20.51 -15.92 -47.77
C ALA A 5 20.71 -15.10 -46.48
N GLN A 6 20.88 -13.78 -46.65
CA GLN A 6 20.70 -12.79 -45.58
C GLN A 6 19.18 -12.47 -45.40
N PRO A 7 18.78 -11.37 -44.75
CA PRO A 7 17.99 -11.37 -43.52
C PRO A 7 16.53 -10.94 -43.77
N VAL A 8 15.65 -11.18 -42.80
CA VAL A 8 14.30 -10.60 -42.83
C VAL A 8 14.15 -9.64 -41.65
N ARG A 9 14.27 -8.34 -41.96
CA ARG A 9 13.50 -7.29 -41.28
C ARG A 9 12.16 -7.15 -42.02
N PRO A 10 11.09 -6.85 -41.28
CA PRO A 10 10.38 -5.57 -41.44
C PRO A 10 10.18 -4.93 -40.04
N SER A 11 10.46 -3.65 -39.72
CA SER A 11 10.01 -2.36 -40.29
C SER A 11 8.47 -2.33 -40.42
N PHE A 12 7.68 -1.46 -39.79
CA PHE A 12 7.82 -0.02 -39.57
C PHE A 12 6.64 0.54 -38.74
N ARG A 13 6.85 1.70 -38.11
CA ARG A 13 5.96 2.90 -38.00
C ARG A 13 4.69 2.83 -37.11
N CYS A 14 4.78 3.54 -35.97
CA CYS A 14 3.99 4.77 -35.74
C CYS A 14 4.56 5.59 -34.57
N ALA A 15 5.69 6.27 -34.80
CA ALA A 15 6.22 7.29 -33.89
C ALA A 15 6.72 8.54 -34.66
N ALA A 16 6.19 8.78 -35.87
CA ALA A 16 6.65 9.84 -36.77
C ALA A 16 5.49 10.61 -37.41
N ALA A 17 4.46 10.96 -36.62
CA ALA A 17 3.33 11.77 -37.08
C ALA A 17 3.26 13.17 -36.44
N TYR A 18 4.20 13.58 -35.59
CA TYR A 18 4.10 14.86 -34.87
C TYR A 18 4.94 16.01 -35.44
N ASN A 19 5.96 15.78 -36.28
CA ASN A 19 6.90 16.84 -36.68
C ASN A 19 6.98 17.17 -38.18
N ALA A 20 5.92 16.92 -38.97
CA ALA A 20 5.92 17.16 -40.43
C ALA A 20 4.86 18.18 -40.91
N ARG A 21 4.57 19.24 -40.13
CA ARG A 21 3.83 20.43 -40.61
C ARG A 21 4.64 21.73 -40.53
N ARG A 22 5.96 21.64 -40.60
CA ARG A 22 6.87 22.79 -40.50
C ARG A 22 7.80 22.90 -41.69
N ALA A 23 7.27 22.88 -42.90
CA ALA A 23 7.96 23.41 -44.08
C ALA A 23 6.99 23.38 -45.28
N ARG A 24 6.33 24.51 -45.56
CA ARG A 24 5.99 24.99 -46.91
C ARG A 24 5.15 26.28 -46.79
N GLY A 25 5.69 27.37 -47.32
CA GLY A 25 4.89 28.51 -47.77
C GLY A 25 4.89 29.74 -46.87
N PHE A 26 5.92 30.58 -47.01
CA PHE A 26 5.68 32.04 -47.09
C PHE A 26 5.03 32.32 -48.47
N PRO A 27 4.12 33.30 -48.63
CA PRO A 27 4.55 34.70 -48.72
C PRO A 27 3.48 35.71 -48.15
N PRO A 28 3.48 37.04 -48.44
CA PRO A 28 3.81 38.03 -47.42
C PRO A 28 2.72 39.10 -47.13
N ALA A 29 2.96 39.83 -46.05
CA ALA A 29 2.63 41.24 -45.81
C ALA A 29 1.18 41.71 -45.56
N ARG A 30 1.06 42.36 -44.38
CA ARG A 30 0.15 43.46 -43.99
C ARG A 30 -1.31 43.11 -43.71
N ARG A 31 -1.67 43.18 -42.42
CA ARG A 31 -2.48 44.29 -41.88
C ARG A 31 -2.39 44.30 -40.36
N ARG A 32 -2.12 45.48 -39.80
CA ARG A 32 -2.35 45.80 -38.39
C ARG A 32 -3.84 45.63 -38.11
N CYS A 33 -4.20 44.82 -37.13
CA CYS A 33 -5.44 44.97 -36.38
C CYS A 33 -5.12 44.69 -34.91
N SER A 34 -5.25 45.75 -34.12
CA SER A 34 -5.33 45.76 -32.68
C SER A 34 -6.41 44.79 -32.18
N ALA A 35 -6.00 43.83 -31.34
CA ALA A 35 -6.88 43.15 -30.41
C ALA A 35 -6.05 42.78 -29.17
N ALA A 36 -5.55 43.82 -28.50
CA ALA A 36 -5.20 43.74 -27.10
C ALA A 36 -6.53 43.71 -26.32
N THR A 37 -7.01 42.51 -25.98
CA THR A 37 -7.94 42.16 -24.87
C THR A 37 -8.55 40.78 -25.15
N ALA A 38 -7.80 39.70 -24.98
CA ALA A 38 -8.37 38.33 -24.95
C ALA A 38 -7.41 37.33 -24.27
N ALA A 39 -6.68 37.75 -23.23
CA ALA A 39 -5.73 36.89 -22.52
C ALA A 39 -5.84 37.05 -21.00
N ALA A 40 -7.07 37.26 -20.49
CA ALA A 40 -7.32 37.45 -19.06
C ALA A 40 -8.66 36.82 -18.62
N ALA A 41 -9.04 35.67 -19.18
CA ALA A 41 -10.28 34.99 -18.83
C ALA A 41 -10.21 33.47 -19.06
N SER A 42 -9.14 32.80 -18.61
CA SER A 42 -9.04 31.34 -18.75
C SER A 42 -8.40 30.62 -17.56
N ASP A 43 -8.09 31.31 -16.47
CA ASP A 43 -7.39 30.70 -15.33
C ASP A 43 -8.29 30.34 -14.13
N GLU A 44 -9.58 30.73 -14.14
CA GLU A 44 -10.49 30.45 -12.99
C GLU A 44 -11.38 29.20 -13.15
N GLU A 45 -11.51 28.64 -14.35
CA GLU A 45 -12.50 27.56 -14.60
C GLU A 45 -11.91 26.14 -14.56
N THR A 46 -10.59 25.99 -14.57
CA THR A 46 -9.92 24.67 -14.54
C THR A 46 -9.73 24.14 -13.11
N ALA A 47 -9.51 24.99 -12.12
CA ALA A 47 -9.34 24.59 -10.72
C ALA A 47 -10.61 23.94 -10.14
N SER A 48 -11.79 24.45 -10.52
CA SER A 48 -13.07 23.91 -10.05
C SER A 48 -13.43 22.54 -10.63
N HIS A 49 -12.89 22.16 -11.80
CA HIS A 49 -13.21 20.88 -12.43
C HIS A 49 -12.37 19.75 -11.84
N SER A 50 -11.08 19.99 -11.58
CA SER A 50 -10.17 19.00 -11.00
C SER A 50 -10.52 18.58 -9.57
N ASP A 51 -11.09 19.49 -8.77
CA ASP A 51 -11.52 19.18 -7.41
C ASP A 51 -12.81 18.35 -7.39
N VAL A 52 -13.73 18.60 -8.32
CA VAL A 52 -14.94 17.80 -8.50
C VAL A 52 -14.59 16.39 -9.01
N ASP A 53 -13.66 16.28 -9.95
CA ASP A 53 -13.18 14.99 -10.46
C ASP A 53 -12.53 14.15 -9.36
N ARG A 54 -11.72 14.79 -8.49
CA ARG A 54 -11.10 14.12 -7.36
C ARG A 54 -12.11 13.69 -6.29
N ALA A 55 -13.05 14.56 -5.93
CA ALA A 55 -14.13 14.21 -5.01
C ALA A 55 -14.99 13.05 -5.54
N ASN A 56 -15.24 13.00 -6.85
CA ASN A 56 -15.96 11.90 -7.50
C ASN A 56 -15.16 10.58 -7.47
N LEU A 57 -13.84 10.64 -7.67
CA LEU A 57 -12.96 9.47 -7.57
C LEU A 57 -12.89 8.92 -6.14
N GLU A 58 -12.76 9.80 -5.16
CA GLU A 58 -12.77 9.46 -3.74
C GLU A 58 -14.12 8.84 -3.32
N ALA A 59 -15.24 9.44 -3.72
CA ALA A 59 -16.58 8.89 -3.46
C ALA A 59 -16.78 7.51 -4.11
N ALA A 60 -16.30 7.32 -5.35
CA ALA A 60 -16.38 6.03 -6.03
C ALA A 60 -15.46 4.99 -5.36
N ALA A 61 -14.26 5.37 -4.91
CA ALA A 61 -13.34 4.47 -4.22
C ALA A 61 -13.84 4.05 -2.84
N THR A 62 -14.30 5.00 -2.03
CA THR A 62 -14.87 4.74 -0.70
C THR A 62 -16.11 3.86 -0.79
N ALA A 63 -17.02 4.11 -1.74
CA ALA A 63 -18.18 3.23 -1.97
C ALA A 63 -17.78 1.79 -2.35
N ARG A 64 -16.72 1.63 -3.15
CA ARG A 64 -16.17 0.30 -3.51
C ARG A 64 -15.55 -0.39 -2.30
N LEU A 65 -14.75 0.32 -1.50
CA LEU A 65 -14.15 -0.19 -0.28
C LEU A 65 -15.24 -0.63 0.71
N GLN A 66 -16.28 0.17 0.88
CA GLN A 66 -17.42 -0.15 1.74
C GLN A 66 -18.15 -1.43 1.30
N ALA A 67 -18.22 -1.69 0.00
CA ALA A 67 -18.81 -2.91 -0.54
C ALA A 67 -17.93 -4.15 -0.32
N LEU A 68 -16.60 -3.98 -0.28
CA LEU A 68 -15.64 -5.05 -0.05
C LEU A 68 -15.40 -5.33 1.44
N MET A 69 -15.61 -4.32 2.30
CA MET A 69 -15.42 -4.39 3.74
C MET A 69 -16.66 -3.83 4.47
N PRO A 70 -17.78 -4.57 4.46
CA PRO A 70 -19.00 -4.12 5.12
C PRO A 70 -18.79 -4.07 6.64
N GLY A 71 -19.14 -2.94 7.27
CA GLY A 71 -18.99 -2.75 8.71
C GLY A 71 -17.77 -1.91 9.12
N HIS A 72 -16.83 -1.68 8.20
CA HIS A 72 -15.65 -0.83 8.44
C HIS A 72 -15.81 0.55 7.80
N ASP A 73 -15.24 1.58 8.44
CA ASP A 73 -15.28 2.95 7.93
C ASP A 73 -14.26 3.13 6.80
N ALA A 74 -14.73 2.99 5.56
CA ALA A 74 -13.93 3.17 4.37
C ALA A 74 -13.33 4.59 4.25
N HIS A 75 -14.01 5.61 4.78
CA HIS A 75 -13.52 6.98 4.75
C HIS A 75 -12.31 7.14 5.68
N ALA A 76 -12.42 6.68 6.92
CA ALA A 76 -11.32 6.69 7.88
C ALA A 76 -10.11 5.84 7.43
N MET A 77 -10.33 4.79 6.64
CA MET A 77 -9.24 4.02 6.02
C MET A 77 -8.51 4.81 4.94
N VAL A 78 -9.25 5.49 4.04
CA VAL A 78 -8.67 6.31 2.98
C VAL A 78 -7.94 7.54 3.55
N GLU A 79 -8.48 8.17 4.60
CA GLU A 79 -7.81 9.28 5.29
C GLU A 79 -6.46 8.84 5.87
N ARG A 80 -6.38 7.65 6.47
CA ARG A 80 -5.14 7.09 7.02
C ARG A 80 -4.19 6.58 5.93
N CYS A 81 -4.74 6.12 4.80
CA CYS A 81 -3.97 5.53 3.71
C CYS A 81 -4.55 5.95 2.35
N PRO A 82 -4.18 7.14 1.84
CA PRO A 82 -4.71 7.66 0.59
C PRO A 82 -4.29 6.82 -0.63
N GLU A 83 -3.17 6.09 -0.53
CA GLU A 83 -2.69 5.15 -1.56
C GLU A 83 -3.69 4.02 -1.86
N LEU A 84 -4.67 3.77 -0.98
CA LEU A 84 -5.76 2.83 -1.24
C LEU A 84 -6.59 3.22 -2.47
N LEU A 85 -6.66 4.51 -2.80
CA LEU A 85 -7.39 5.02 -3.96
C LEU A 85 -6.79 4.54 -5.29
N ASP A 86 -5.49 4.26 -5.29
CA ASP A 86 -4.75 3.81 -6.47
C ASP A 86 -4.82 2.27 -6.66
N VAL A 87 -5.30 1.55 -5.65
CA VAL A 87 -5.38 0.09 -5.69
C VAL A 87 -6.58 -0.35 -6.52
N SER A 88 -6.33 -1.17 -7.55
CA SER A 88 -7.42 -1.73 -8.35
C SER A 88 -8.31 -2.66 -7.49
N PRO A 89 -9.63 -2.71 -7.73
CA PRO A 89 -10.54 -3.58 -6.95
C PRO A 89 -10.15 -5.06 -6.98
N ARG A 90 -9.61 -5.52 -8.12
CA ARG A 90 -9.12 -6.89 -8.28
C ARG A 90 -7.91 -7.15 -7.39
N ALA A 91 -6.94 -6.23 -7.38
CA ALA A 91 -5.76 -6.35 -6.52
C ALA A 91 -6.16 -6.34 -5.04
N PHE A 92 -7.10 -5.48 -4.66
CA PHE A 92 -7.63 -5.43 -3.29
C PHE A 92 -8.25 -6.76 -2.86
N ALA A 93 -9.16 -7.32 -3.66
CA ALA A 93 -9.78 -8.61 -3.37
C ALA A 93 -8.77 -9.75 -3.32
N THR A 94 -7.78 -9.77 -4.23
CA THR A 94 -6.69 -10.76 -4.20
C THR A 94 -5.86 -10.65 -2.91
N ARG A 95 -5.52 -9.43 -2.47
CA ARG A 95 -4.76 -9.20 -1.24
C ARG A 95 -5.53 -9.63 0.01
N LEU A 96 -6.83 -9.34 0.09
CA LEU A 96 -7.68 -9.85 1.17
C LEU A 96 -7.73 -11.38 1.20
N MET A 97 -7.87 -12.03 0.03
CA MET A 97 -7.82 -13.49 -0.04
C MET A 97 -6.46 -14.05 0.43
N GLN A 98 -5.35 -13.41 0.05
CA GLN A 98 -4.01 -13.80 0.51
C GLN A 98 -3.88 -13.68 2.03
N LEU A 99 -4.35 -12.58 2.61
CA LEU A 99 -4.38 -12.40 4.07
C LEU A 99 -5.22 -13.49 4.75
N GLN A 100 -6.39 -13.84 4.20
CA GLN A 100 -7.24 -14.92 4.73
C GLN A 100 -6.57 -16.29 4.71
N THR A 101 -5.74 -16.56 3.71
CA THR A 101 -4.99 -17.82 3.64
C THR A 101 -3.83 -17.87 4.63
N LEU A 102 -3.22 -16.72 4.95
CA LEU A 102 -2.03 -16.64 5.81
C LEU A 102 -2.35 -16.41 7.28
N LEU A 103 -3.51 -15.87 7.59
CA LEU A 103 -3.99 -15.58 8.94
C LEU A 103 -5.25 -16.41 9.23
N PRO A 104 -5.13 -17.75 9.32
CA PRO A 104 -6.28 -18.60 9.58
C PRO A 104 -6.85 -18.32 10.98
N GLY A 105 -8.17 -18.13 11.04
CA GLY A 105 -8.88 -17.89 12.31
C GLY A 105 -8.99 -16.42 12.73
N LEU A 106 -8.28 -15.50 12.06
CA LEU A 106 -8.43 -14.06 12.29
C LEU A 106 -9.50 -13.45 11.38
N ASP A 107 -10.15 -12.39 11.86
CA ASP A 107 -10.96 -11.52 11.01
C ASP A 107 -10.03 -10.62 10.19
N VAL A 108 -9.81 -11.03 8.94
CA VAL A 108 -8.95 -10.32 8.00
C VAL A 108 -9.48 -8.92 7.70
N LEU A 109 -10.79 -8.70 7.77
CA LEU A 109 -11.36 -7.39 7.53
C LEU A 109 -11.00 -6.44 8.67
N ASP A 110 -11.03 -6.91 9.92
CA ASP A 110 -10.57 -6.13 11.07
C ASP A 110 -9.08 -5.83 10.99
N VAL A 111 -8.25 -6.83 10.65
CA VAL A 111 -6.80 -6.65 10.47
C VAL A 111 -6.50 -5.65 9.35
N ALA A 112 -7.19 -5.77 8.21
CA ALA A 112 -7.04 -4.88 7.06
C ALA A 112 -7.57 -3.46 7.34
N ALA A 113 -8.62 -3.32 8.14
CA ALA A 113 -9.15 -2.03 8.56
C ALA A 113 -8.23 -1.35 9.58
N ALA A 114 -7.68 -2.11 10.52
CA ALA A 114 -6.70 -1.62 11.48
C ALA A 114 -5.42 -1.16 10.78
N GLN A 115 -4.94 -1.95 9.80
CA GLN A 115 -3.73 -1.66 9.04
C GLN A 115 -3.94 -1.66 7.51
N PRO A 116 -4.52 -0.57 6.94
CA PRO A 116 -4.89 -0.52 5.53
C PRO A 116 -3.69 -0.58 4.57
N ARG A 117 -2.50 -0.20 5.04
CA ARG A 117 -1.26 -0.26 4.27
C ARG A 117 -0.93 -1.68 3.79
N LEU A 118 -1.39 -2.73 4.46
CA LEU A 118 -1.22 -4.11 3.99
C LEU A 118 -1.87 -4.32 2.61
N LEU A 119 -2.96 -3.61 2.34
CA LEU A 119 -3.73 -3.70 1.11
C LEU A 119 -3.13 -2.89 -0.04
N THR A 120 -2.08 -2.09 0.19
CA THR A 120 -1.39 -1.34 -0.88
C THR A 120 -0.16 -2.10 -1.40
N LEU A 121 0.39 -3.02 -0.59
CA LEU A 121 1.62 -3.76 -0.90
C LEU A 121 1.43 -4.76 -2.06
N PRO A 122 2.32 -4.77 -3.07
CA PRO A 122 2.28 -5.77 -4.15
C PRO A 122 2.46 -7.20 -3.63
N ASP A 123 3.37 -7.38 -2.67
CA ASP A 123 3.80 -8.70 -2.18
C ASP A 123 3.35 -8.94 -0.74
N VAL A 124 2.05 -8.72 -0.47
CA VAL A 124 1.47 -8.87 0.88
C VAL A 124 1.69 -10.27 1.46
N ALA A 125 1.69 -11.30 0.61
CA ALA A 125 1.85 -12.68 1.05
C ALA A 125 3.25 -12.95 1.62
N ASP A 126 4.28 -12.46 0.94
CA ASP A 126 5.68 -12.62 1.35
C ASP A 126 5.94 -11.84 2.64
N VAL A 127 5.45 -10.59 2.69
CA VAL A 127 5.51 -9.74 3.87
C VAL A 127 4.91 -10.40 5.11
N VAL A 128 3.70 -10.94 4.99
CA VAL A 128 2.98 -11.50 6.13
C VAL A 128 3.60 -12.82 6.55
N SER A 129 3.96 -13.69 5.60
CA SER A 129 4.61 -14.96 5.91
C SER A 129 5.98 -14.78 6.57
N GLU A 130 6.80 -13.83 6.10
CA GLU A 130 8.08 -13.50 6.72
C GLU A 130 7.87 -12.94 8.14
N SER A 131 6.88 -12.05 8.32
CA SER A 131 6.59 -11.46 9.63
C SER A 131 6.08 -12.49 10.64
N ILE A 132 5.23 -13.41 10.22
CA ILE A 132 4.76 -14.52 11.06
C ILE A 132 5.93 -15.43 11.44
N SER A 133 6.77 -15.81 10.47
CA SER A 133 7.94 -16.65 10.73
C SER A 133 8.91 -15.98 11.71
N LYS A 134 9.08 -14.65 11.59
CA LYS A 134 9.86 -13.86 12.55
C LYS A 134 9.19 -13.86 13.93
N LEU A 135 7.88 -13.64 14.02
CA LEU A 135 7.16 -13.70 15.30
C LEU A 135 7.33 -15.04 15.99
N GLU A 136 7.18 -16.14 15.27
CA GLU A 136 7.40 -17.49 15.80
C GLU A 136 8.83 -17.70 16.30
N SER A 137 9.84 -17.11 15.64
CA SER A 137 11.22 -17.17 16.11
C SER A 137 11.51 -16.26 17.31
N LEU A 138 10.78 -15.14 17.43
CA LEU A 138 10.95 -14.11 18.45
C LEU A 138 10.17 -14.41 19.74
N CYS A 139 9.17 -15.28 19.66
CA CYS A 139 8.40 -15.77 20.79
C CYS A 139 8.80 -17.22 21.11
N PRO A 140 9.89 -17.44 21.87
CA PRO A 140 10.08 -18.73 22.52
C PRO A 140 8.91 -19.00 23.46
N ASP A 141 8.44 -20.24 23.51
CA ASP A 141 7.31 -20.72 24.35
C ASP A 141 7.42 -20.28 25.83
N ASP A 142 8.64 -19.99 26.29
CA ASP A 142 8.94 -19.55 27.66
C ASP A 142 8.54 -18.09 27.97
N TYR A 143 8.37 -17.23 26.95
CA TYR A 143 8.20 -15.78 27.13
C TYR A 143 6.91 -15.19 26.55
N CYS A 144 6.31 -15.83 25.55
CA CYS A 144 5.06 -15.37 24.94
C CYS A 144 3.90 -16.28 25.36
N PRO A 145 2.93 -15.79 26.16
CA PRO A 145 1.75 -16.57 26.53
C PRO A 145 0.74 -16.73 25.38
N ALA A 146 0.91 -15.97 24.28
CA ALA A 146 0.01 -15.94 23.14
C ALA A 146 0.71 -16.43 21.87
N ASP A 147 -0.01 -17.21 21.07
CA ASP A 147 0.43 -17.66 19.74
C ASP A 147 0.65 -16.44 18.83
N ALA A 148 1.56 -16.57 17.84
CA ALA A 148 1.89 -15.49 16.91
C ALA A 148 0.66 -14.85 16.25
N LEU A 149 -0.40 -15.63 15.98
CA LEU A 149 -1.66 -15.13 15.42
C LEU A 149 -2.45 -14.27 16.41
N GLY A 150 -2.49 -14.62 17.70
CA GLY A 150 -3.15 -13.81 18.72
C GLY A 150 -2.44 -12.46 18.91
N ILE A 151 -1.11 -12.47 18.83
CA ILE A 151 -0.32 -11.23 18.85
C ILE A 151 -0.65 -10.34 17.64
N VAL A 152 -0.82 -10.93 16.46
CA VAL A 152 -1.20 -10.21 15.23
C VAL A 152 -2.63 -9.67 15.30
N GLU A 153 -3.56 -10.40 15.93
CA GLU A 153 -4.94 -9.94 16.15
C GLU A 153 -4.97 -8.65 16.97
N GLU A 154 -4.22 -8.63 18.07
CA GLU A 154 -4.16 -7.46 18.96
C GLU A 154 -3.33 -6.31 18.38
N ASN A 155 -2.27 -6.63 17.62
CA ASN A 155 -1.30 -5.66 17.11
C ASN A 155 -0.97 -5.88 15.63
N PRO A 156 -1.91 -5.61 14.69
CA PRO A 156 -1.73 -5.87 13.26
C PRO A 156 -0.64 -5.00 12.60
N GLU A 157 -0.26 -3.90 13.24
CA GLU A 157 0.85 -3.05 12.77
C GLU A 157 2.23 -3.71 12.88
N LEU A 158 2.37 -4.78 13.69
CA LEU A 158 3.60 -5.54 13.80
C LEU A 158 4.02 -6.17 12.47
N LEU A 159 3.07 -6.57 11.63
CA LEU A 159 3.34 -7.15 10.30
C LEU A 159 4.13 -6.22 9.37
N LEU A 160 4.02 -4.90 9.56
CA LEU A 160 4.83 -3.94 8.80
C LEU A 160 6.09 -3.52 9.55
N ARG A 161 6.02 -3.41 10.88
CA ARG A 161 7.19 -3.04 11.69
C ARG A 161 8.30 -4.10 11.60
N LEU A 162 7.95 -5.37 11.65
CA LEU A 162 8.91 -6.49 11.61
C LEU A 162 9.70 -6.60 10.30
N GLN A 163 9.23 -5.99 9.22
CA GLN A 163 9.99 -5.90 7.97
C GLN A 163 11.28 -5.09 8.11
N HIS A 164 11.33 -4.16 9.07
CA HIS A 164 12.47 -3.27 9.26
C HIS A 164 13.58 -3.92 10.09
N PHE A 165 13.31 -5.07 10.71
CA PHE A 165 14.24 -5.79 11.57
C PHE A 165 14.76 -7.04 10.89
N ASN A 166 15.99 -7.41 11.26
CA ASN A 166 16.64 -8.58 10.71
C ASN A 166 16.01 -9.83 11.34
N ALA A 167 15.89 -10.90 10.56
CA ALA A 167 15.37 -12.18 11.05
C ALA A 167 16.24 -12.80 12.15
N ASN A 168 17.50 -12.35 12.29
CA ASN A 168 18.43 -12.80 13.32
C ASN A 168 18.49 -11.87 14.55
N ASP A 169 17.64 -10.84 14.61
CA ASP A 169 17.59 -9.99 15.79
C ASP A 169 16.84 -10.71 16.90
N ASP A 170 17.46 -10.85 18.07
CA ASP A 170 16.79 -11.40 19.25
C ASP A 170 15.74 -10.41 19.79
N PHE A 171 14.75 -10.92 20.53
CA PHE A 171 13.71 -10.11 21.19
C PHE A 171 14.26 -8.87 21.91
N SER A 172 15.36 -9.02 22.65
CA SER A 172 15.99 -7.95 23.43
C SER A 172 16.55 -6.78 22.59
N ARG A 173 16.78 -7.00 21.29
CA ARG A 173 17.29 -5.99 20.36
C ARG A 173 16.18 -5.19 19.67
N LEU A 174 14.93 -5.66 19.76
CA LEU A 174 13.79 -4.94 19.20
C LEU A 174 13.58 -3.63 19.98
N PRO A 175 13.04 -2.58 19.35
CA PRO A 175 12.60 -1.39 20.08
C PRO A 175 11.59 -1.73 21.19
N MET A 176 11.62 -0.96 22.28
CA MET A 176 10.81 -1.23 23.47
C MET A 176 9.30 -1.24 23.17
N ASP A 177 8.84 -0.41 22.23
CA ASP A 177 7.45 -0.42 21.77
C ASP A 177 7.08 -1.75 21.10
N VAL A 178 7.96 -2.30 20.26
CA VAL A 178 7.77 -3.61 19.64
C VAL A 178 7.79 -4.73 20.67
N GLN A 179 8.75 -4.70 21.60
CA GLN A 179 8.79 -5.66 22.70
C GLN A 179 7.50 -5.64 23.53
N ASN A 180 6.98 -4.45 23.86
CA ASN A 180 5.74 -4.31 24.60
C ASN A 180 4.54 -4.90 23.86
N MET A 181 4.44 -4.71 22.54
CA MET A 181 3.36 -5.29 21.74
C MET A 181 3.39 -6.83 21.73
N LEU A 182 4.57 -7.44 21.79
CA LEU A 182 4.73 -8.90 21.84
C LEU A 182 4.35 -9.49 23.22
N VAL A 183 4.63 -8.75 24.31
CA VAL A 183 4.39 -9.22 25.68
C VAL A 183 2.98 -8.92 26.17
N VAL A 184 2.37 -7.83 25.70
CA VAL A 184 1.04 -7.38 26.14
C VAL A 184 -0.10 -8.14 25.44
N GLY A 185 0.21 -8.97 24.44
CA GLY A 185 -0.70 -9.87 23.72
C GLY A 185 -1.43 -10.94 24.57
N GLY A 186 -1.19 -10.96 25.88
CA GLY A 186 -1.69 -11.96 26.82
C GLY A 186 -2.49 -11.34 27.95
N GLY A 187 -3.66 -10.78 27.64
CA GLY A 187 -4.70 -10.54 28.63
C GLY A 187 -4.93 -9.06 28.97
N GLY A 188 -6.09 -8.58 28.53
CA GLY A 188 -6.75 -7.45 29.15
C GLY A 188 -6.91 -7.69 30.65
N GLY A 189 -6.05 -7.10 31.46
CA GLY A 189 -6.13 -7.15 32.91
C GLY A 189 -4.84 -6.65 33.53
N GLY A 190 -4.90 -5.47 34.15
CA GLY A 190 -3.80 -4.95 34.96
C GLY A 190 -3.39 -5.93 36.05
N ALA A 191 -2.38 -6.74 35.76
CA ALA A 191 -1.56 -7.50 36.69
C ALA A 191 -0.26 -7.75 35.92
N GLY A 192 0.72 -6.87 36.03
CA GLY A 192 1.56 -6.84 37.21
C GLY A 192 2.94 -7.26 36.75
N TRP A 193 3.80 -6.28 36.53
CA TRP A 193 5.22 -6.46 36.38
C TRP A 193 5.77 -7.08 37.67
N LYS A 194 5.71 -8.40 37.78
CA LYS A 194 6.29 -9.26 38.82
C LYS A 194 6.71 -10.53 38.07
N SER A 195 7.95 -10.97 38.04
CA SER A 195 9.18 -10.58 38.71
C SER A 195 10.24 -11.47 38.06
N TRP A 196 11.08 -10.93 37.19
CA TRP A 196 12.25 -11.64 36.63
C TRP A 196 13.52 -11.36 37.44
N GLN A 197 13.38 -11.08 38.74
CA GLN A 197 14.47 -10.69 39.64
C GLN A 197 14.73 -11.67 40.80
N ASP A 198 14.11 -12.86 40.82
CA ASP A 198 14.23 -13.79 41.96
C ASP A 198 14.74 -15.19 41.59
N ASP A 199 15.69 -15.30 40.66
CA ASP A 199 16.48 -16.54 40.45
C ASP A 199 17.99 -16.25 40.50
N ASP A 200 18.45 -15.74 41.64
CA ASP A 200 19.89 -15.68 41.97
C ASP A 200 20.12 -15.72 43.49
N VAL A 201 19.60 -16.73 44.19
CA VAL A 201 20.16 -17.17 45.48
C VAL A 201 19.90 -18.67 45.71
N PHE A 202 20.90 -19.52 45.44
CA PHE A 202 21.21 -20.70 46.26
C PHE A 202 22.71 -21.03 46.18
#